data_AF-A0A7C2I9I9-F1
#
_entry.id   AF-A0A7C2I9I9-F1
#
_cell.length_a   1.000
_cell.length_b   1.000
_cell.length_c   1.000
_cell.angle_alpha   90.00
_cell.angle_beta   90.00
_cell.angle_gamma   90.00
#
_symmetry.space_group_name_H-M   'P 1'
#
loop_
_entity.id
_entity.type
_entity.pdbx_description
1 polymer ?
#
loop_
_entity_poly.entity_id
_entity_poly.type
_entity_poly.pdbx_seq_one_letter_code
_entity_poly.pdbx_strand_id
1 'polypeptide(L)'
;MAGINTGAVTDVKLYVKAITVAVCLGAAPWLGAAEVSKILDGIEARYNRPQTLQLLFEQTYTAQGRQPRTEQGVLYLRKPGRMRWEYHVPAGKLFLTDGEFAYFYSPTANRVEKMPMKDSGDLRTPLAFLIGRVDLRRDFREFRSRPEGGFLRI
;
A
#
# COMPACT_ATOMS: atom_id res chain seq x y z
N MET A 1 84.07 47.03 21.60
CA MET A 1 82.92 46.97 22.53
C MET A 1 81.95 45.93 21.98
N ALA A 2 82.06 44.70 22.47
CA ALA A 2 81.19 44.07 23.49
C ALA A 2 79.87 43.57 22.85
N GLY A 3 79.42 42.32 22.97
CA GLY A 3 79.78 41.17 23.81
C GLY A 3 78.82 40.01 23.47
N ILE A 4 79.04 38.84 24.05
CA ILE A 4 78.76 37.50 23.49
C ILE A 4 77.59 36.79 24.23
N ASN A 5 76.80 36.01 23.46
CA ASN A 5 76.16 34.70 23.72
C ASN A 5 75.02 34.40 24.74
N THR A 6 74.31 33.32 24.34
CA THR A 6 73.52 32.30 25.08
C THR A 6 72.10 32.70 25.50
N GLY A 7 71.02 31.95 25.27
CA GLY A 7 70.76 30.62 24.72
C GLY A 7 69.32 30.19 25.09
N ALA A 8 68.93 28.99 24.63
CA ALA A 8 67.79 28.14 25.05
C ALA A 8 66.56 28.00 24.11
N VAL A 9 66.50 26.76 23.60
CA VAL A 9 65.47 25.93 22.94
C VAL A 9 64.16 25.92 23.77
N THR A 10 62.93 25.82 23.24
CA THR A 10 62.12 24.64 22.79
C THR A 10 60.71 25.21 22.50
N ASP A 11 59.90 24.75 21.54
CA ASP A 11 59.08 23.54 21.64
C ASP A 11 58.39 23.22 20.28
N VAL A 12 58.21 21.94 20.00
CA VAL A 12 57.74 21.37 18.74
C VAL A 12 56.22 21.19 18.80
N LYS A 13 55.45 21.75 17.84
CA LYS A 13 54.02 21.42 17.67
C LYS A 13 53.78 20.64 16.38
N LEU A 14 53.71 19.33 16.55
CA LEU A 14 53.26 18.33 15.59
C LEU A 14 51.77 18.55 15.30
N TYR A 15 51.41 19.11 14.14
CA TYR A 15 50.01 19.17 13.70
C TYR A 15 49.76 18.03 12.71
N VAL A 16 49.34 16.88 13.27
CA VAL A 16 48.87 15.71 12.53
C VAL A 16 47.70 16.15 11.65
N LYS A 17 47.87 16.07 10.32
CA LYS A 17 46.78 16.21 9.35
C LYS A 17 45.82 15.01 9.48
N ALA A 18 44.94 15.06 10.47
CA ALA A 18 43.75 14.24 10.53
C ALA A 18 42.59 15.03 9.91
N ILE A 19 42.51 15.05 8.57
CA ILE A 19 41.23 15.28 7.91
C ILE A 19 40.76 13.91 7.42
N THR A 20 40.16 13.24 8.39
CA THR A 20 39.35 12.05 8.28
C THR A 20 38.42 12.15 7.07
N VAL A 21 38.42 11.08 6.28
CA VAL A 21 37.46 10.75 5.23
C VAL A 21 36.04 11.02 5.73
N ALA A 22 35.47 12.17 5.34
CA ALA A 22 34.07 12.49 5.52
C ALA A 22 33.29 11.98 4.29
N VAL A 23 33.32 10.66 4.10
CA VAL A 23 32.50 9.95 3.12
C VAL A 23 31.79 8.86 3.92
N CYS A 24 30.47 8.73 3.74
CA CYS A 24 29.57 7.73 4.37
C CYS A 24 28.73 8.16 5.59
N LEU A 25 28.12 9.35 5.60
CA LEU A 25 26.96 9.62 6.49
C LEU A 25 25.65 9.95 5.75
N GLY A 26 25.62 9.83 4.42
CA GLY A 26 24.44 10.18 3.59
C GLY A 26 23.72 9.02 2.90
N ALA A 27 24.11 7.76 3.12
CA ALA A 27 23.61 6.61 2.34
C ALA A 27 22.38 5.89 2.94
N ALA A 28 21.77 6.41 4.02
CA ALA A 28 20.65 5.75 4.68
C ALA A 28 19.28 5.82 3.96
N PRO A 29 18.89 6.86 3.19
CA PRO A 29 17.54 6.91 2.62
C PRO A 29 17.36 5.97 1.41
N TRP A 30 18.45 5.52 0.78
CA TRP A 30 18.38 4.70 -0.44
C TRP A 30 18.08 3.22 -0.15
N LEU A 31 18.57 2.70 0.98
CA LEU A 31 18.35 1.31 1.40
C LEU A 31 16.86 1.02 1.68
N GLY A 32 16.17 1.94 2.35
CA GLY A 32 14.72 1.80 2.63
C GLY A 32 13.84 1.92 1.38
N ALA A 33 14.22 2.77 0.43
CA ALA A 33 13.47 2.94 -0.82
C ALA A 33 13.53 1.68 -1.72
N ALA A 34 14.68 1.01 -1.79
CA ALA A 34 14.85 -0.23 -2.55
C ALA A 34 14.02 -1.38 -1.97
N GLU A 35 13.93 -1.47 -0.63
CA GLU A 35 13.13 -2.49 0.06
C GLU A 35 11.63 -2.29 -0.17
N VAL A 36 11.12 -1.06 -0.04
CA VAL A 36 9.72 -0.73 -0.32
C VAL A 36 9.34 -1.08 -1.75
N SER A 37 10.17 -0.70 -2.74
CA SER A 37 9.88 -1.02 -4.14
C SER A 37 9.72 -2.52 -4.37
N LYS A 38 10.60 -3.33 -3.78
CA LYS A 38 10.56 -4.79 -3.91
C LYS A 38 9.28 -5.39 -3.29
N ILE A 39 8.83 -4.86 -2.16
CA ILE A 39 7.56 -5.26 -1.53
C ILE A 39 6.38 -4.92 -2.45
N LEU A 40 6.36 -3.71 -3.00
CA LEU A 40 5.31 -3.28 -3.92
C LEU A 40 5.25 -4.18 -5.17
N ASP A 41 6.40 -4.46 -5.79
CA ASP A 41 6.48 -5.35 -6.96
C ASP A 41 5.96 -6.77 -6.62
N GLY A 42 6.28 -7.28 -5.43
CA GLY A 42 5.77 -8.57 -4.94
C GLY A 42 4.25 -8.59 -4.77
N ILE A 43 3.68 -7.52 -4.20
CA ILE A 43 2.23 -7.35 -4.05
C ILE A 43 1.56 -7.30 -5.42
N GLU A 44 2.05 -6.47 -6.33
CA GLU A 44 1.51 -6.36 -7.69
C GLU A 44 1.54 -7.70 -8.42
N ALA A 45 2.67 -8.40 -8.40
CA ALA A 45 2.82 -9.71 -9.03
C ALA A 45 1.86 -10.74 -8.43
N ARG A 46 1.69 -10.74 -7.10
CA ARG A 46 0.78 -11.65 -6.40
C ARG A 46 -0.67 -11.45 -6.81
N TYR A 47 -1.13 -10.21 -6.86
CA TYR A 47 -2.53 -9.90 -7.19
C TYR A 47 -2.82 -9.96 -8.69
N ASN A 48 -1.84 -9.72 -9.56
CA ASN A 48 -2.02 -9.80 -11.00
C ASN A 48 -1.94 -11.23 -11.57
N ARG A 49 -1.34 -12.18 -10.85
CA ARG A 49 -1.20 -13.58 -11.29
C ARG A 49 -2.53 -14.35 -11.44
N PRO A 50 -3.46 -14.36 -10.46
CA PRO A 50 -4.68 -15.15 -10.57
C PRO A 50 -5.68 -14.50 -11.54
N GLN A 51 -6.21 -15.32 -12.47
CA GLN A 51 -7.29 -14.91 -13.37
C GLN A 51 -8.67 -15.01 -12.73
N THR A 52 -8.81 -15.86 -11.72
CA THR A 52 -10.06 -16.11 -11.00
C THR A 52 -9.81 -16.15 -9.50
N LEU A 53 -10.78 -15.68 -8.71
CA LEU A 53 -10.76 -15.74 -7.25
C LEU A 53 -12.18 -15.96 -6.74
N GLN A 54 -12.31 -16.81 -5.74
CA GLN A 54 -13.54 -17.00 -4.97
C GLN A 54 -13.19 -16.90 -3.48
N LEU A 55 -13.96 -16.11 -2.74
CA LEU A 55 -13.78 -15.98 -1.29
C LEU A 55 -15.09 -15.67 -0.58
N LEU A 56 -15.14 -16.00 0.70
CA LEU A 56 -16.18 -15.52 1.61
C LEU A 56 -15.79 -14.13 2.11
N PHE A 57 -16.76 -13.22 2.22
CA PHE A 57 -16.54 -11.89 2.77
C PHE A 57 -17.49 -11.59 3.92
N GLU A 58 -17.01 -10.77 4.84
CA GLU A 58 -17.81 -10.04 5.82
C GLU A 58 -17.38 -8.57 5.77
N GLN A 59 -18.36 -7.67 5.62
CA GLN A 59 -18.12 -6.25 5.51
C GLN A 59 -19.03 -5.50 6.49
N THR A 60 -18.41 -4.76 7.41
CA THR A 60 -19.14 -3.91 8.37
C THR A 60 -19.01 -2.46 7.97
N TYR A 61 -20.14 -1.82 7.67
CA TYR A 61 -20.24 -0.40 7.39
C TYR A 61 -20.53 0.37 8.67
N THR A 62 -19.69 1.34 8.97
CA THR A 62 -19.88 2.27 10.08
C THR A 62 -20.06 3.68 9.53
N ALA A 63 -21.03 4.40 10.07
CA ALA A 63 -21.27 5.80 9.74
C ALA A 63 -21.68 6.54 11.01
N GLN A 64 -21.23 7.79 11.16
CA GLN A 64 -21.51 8.59 12.35
C GLN A 64 -23.04 8.73 12.54
N GLY A 65 -23.52 8.45 13.74
CA GLY A 65 -24.95 8.52 14.08
C GLY A 65 -25.82 7.40 13.49
N ARG A 66 -25.23 6.36 12.88
CA ARG A 66 -25.95 5.18 12.38
C ARG A 66 -25.43 3.91 13.05
N GLN A 67 -26.34 2.97 13.30
CA GLN A 67 -25.95 1.64 13.74
C GLN A 67 -25.07 0.97 12.68
N PRO A 68 -23.98 0.28 13.07
CA PRO A 68 -23.18 -0.51 12.15
C PRO A 68 -24.05 -1.51 11.38
N ARG A 69 -23.73 -1.69 10.11
CA ARG A 69 -24.41 -2.68 9.26
C ARG A 69 -23.40 -3.68 8.75
N THR A 70 -23.61 -4.95 9.07
CA THR A 70 -22.76 -6.04 8.60
C THR A 70 -23.43 -6.73 7.42
N GLU A 71 -22.67 -6.92 6.34
CA GLU A 71 -23.05 -7.67 5.17
C GLU A 71 -22.10 -8.86 4.99
N GLN A 72 -22.62 -10.02 4.62
CA GLN A 72 -21.82 -11.23 4.40
C GLN A 72 -22.22 -11.92 3.10
N GLY A 73 -21.29 -12.67 2.52
CA GLY A 73 -21.57 -13.41 1.30
C GLY A 73 -20.35 -13.98 0.60
N VAL A 74 -20.49 -14.18 -0.71
CA VAL A 74 -19.44 -14.74 -1.59
C VAL A 74 -19.06 -13.73 -2.66
N LEU A 75 -17.75 -13.56 -2.84
CA LEU A 75 -17.17 -12.80 -3.93
C LEU A 75 -16.57 -13.74 -4.95
N TYR A 76 -16.99 -13.59 -6.20
CA TYR A 76 -16.39 -14.19 -7.38
C TYR A 76 -15.76 -13.11 -8.24
N LEU A 77 -14.54 -13.36 -8.68
CA LEU A 77 -13.77 -12.46 -9.52
C LEU A 77 -13.26 -13.23 -10.73
N ARG A 78 -13.36 -12.62 -11.90
CA ARG A 78 -12.74 -13.11 -13.13
C ARG A 78 -12.16 -11.93 -13.90
N LYS A 79 -10.84 -11.89 -14.03
CA LYS A 79 -10.17 -10.83 -14.76
C LYS A 79 -10.39 -10.96 -16.28
N PRO A 80 -10.35 -9.83 -17.00
CA PRO A 80 -10.52 -8.47 -16.49
C PRO A 80 -12.01 -8.14 -16.27
N GLY A 81 -12.29 -7.23 -15.32
CA GLY A 81 -13.55 -6.49 -15.27
C GLY A 81 -14.81 -7.25 -14.83
N ARG A 82 -14.76 -8.58 -14.66
CA ARG A 82 -15.92 -9.37 -14.21
C ARG A 82 -15.86 -9.69 -12.73
N MET A 83 -16.98 -9.49 -12.08
CA MET A 83 -17.13 -9.68 -10.65
C MET A 83 -18.56 -10.02 -10.33
N ARG A 84 -18.78 -10.79 -9.26
CA ARG A 84 -20.10 -11.10 -8.73
C ARG A 84 -20.03 -11.19 -7.21
N TRP A 85 -20.88 -10.42 -6.54
CA TRP A 85 -21.07 -10.38 -5.10
C TRP A 85 -22.46 -10.88 -4.79
N GLU A 86 -22.52 -12.07 -4.20
CA GLU A 86 -23.75 -12.65 -3.69
C GLU A 86 -23.83 -12.33 -2.20
N TYR A 87 -24.87 -11.64 -1.77
CA TYR A 87 -25.09 -11.33 -0.37
C TYR A 87 -26.04 -12.34 0.26
N HIS A 88 -25.55 -13.00 1.30
CA HIS A 88 -26.32 -13.93 2.10
C HIS A 88 -26.92 -13.24 3.32
N VAL A 89 -26.29 -12.15 3.80
CA VAL A 89 -26.76 -11.35 4.92
C VAL A 89 -26.63 -9.86 4.56
N PRO A 90 -27.73 -9.09 4.56
CA PRO A 90 -29.10 -9.59 4.36
C PRO A 90 -29.22 -10.29 3.00
N ALA A 91 -30.04 -11.33 2.94
CA ALA A 91 -30.15 -12.19 1.76
C ALA A 91 -30.73 -11.46 0.54
N GLY A 92 -30.30 -11.89 -0.64
CA GLY A 92 -30.95 -11.56 -1.91
C GLY A 92 -30.40 -10.33 -2.62
N LYS A 93 -29.56 -9.52 -1.98
CA LYS A 93 -28.81 -8.45 -2.66
C LYS A 93 -27.77 -9.09 -3.60
N LEU A 94 -27.61 -8.53 -4.80
CA LEU A 94 -26.64 -9.01 -5.79
C LEU A 94 -26.00 -7.82 -6.49
N PHE A 95 -24.67 -7.83 -6.57
CA PHE A 95 -23.92 -6.87 -7.37
C PHE A 95 -23.00 -7.62 -8.32
N LEU A 96 -23.01 -7.29 -9.61
CA LEU A 96 -22.13 -7.93 -10.57
C LEU A 96 -21.69 -6.98 -11.67
N THR A 97 -20.57 -7.30 -12.29
CA THR A 97 -20.04 -6.60 -13.46
C THR A 97 -19.76 -7.63 -14.55
N ASP A 98 -20.12 -7.29 -15.79
CA ASP A 98 -19.88 -8.13 -16.98
C ASP A 98 -18.62 -7.71 -17.77
N GLY A 99 -17.99 -6.59 -17.38
CA GLY A 99 -16.83 -5.98 -18.05
C GLY A 99 -17.17 -4.67 -18.77
N GLU A 100 -18.46 -4.38 -18.96
CA GLU A 100 -18.96 -3.16 -19.60
C GLU A 100 -19.92 -2.40 -18.68
N PHE A 101 -20.82 -3.13 -18.02
CA PHE A 101 -21.83 -2.62 -17.12
C PHE A 101 -21.72 -3.21 -15.72
N ALA A 102 -22.12 -2.41 -14.75
CA ALA A 102 -22.42 -2.84 -13.40
C ALA A 102 -23.94 -2.99 -13.24
N TYR A 103 -24.35 -4.05 -12.54
CA TYR A 103 -25.73 -4.34 -12.20
C TYR A 103 -25.85 -4.45 -10.69
N PHE A 104 -26.84 -3.76 -10.15
CA PHE A 104 -27.17 -3.80 -8.75
C PHE A 104 -28.63 -4.22 -8.59
N TYR A 105 -28.85 -5.41 -8.05
CA TYR A 105 -30.18 -5.88 -7.69
C TYR A 105 -30.46 -5.59 -6.22
N SER A 106 -31.56 -4.86 -5.98
CA SER A 106 -32.07 -4.58 -4.65
C SER A 106 -33.33 -5.43 -4.39
N PRO A 107 -33.31 -6.34 -3.41
CA PRO A 107 -34.48 -7.16 -3.09
C PRO A 107 -35.63 -6.33 -2.49
N THR A 108 -35.34 -5.26 -1.75
CA THR A 108 -36.37 -4.41 -1.14
C THR A 108 -37.14 -3.58 -2.15
N ALA A 109 -36.47 -3.17 -3.23
CA ALA A 109 -37.09 -2.43 -4.33
C ALA A 109 -37.55 -3.35 -5.47
N ASN A 110 -37.21 -4.65 -5.42
CA ASN A 110 -37.38 -5.62 -6.50
C ASN A 110 -36.97 -5.05 -7.87
N ARG A 111 -35.79 -4.45 -7.93
CA ARG A 111 -35.32 -3.70 -9.10
C ARG A 111 -33.84 -3.96 -9.36
N VAL A 112 -33.49 -3.98 -10.65
CA VAL A 112 -32.11 -3.97 -11.12
C VAL A 112 -31.76 -2.58 -11.62
N GLU A 113 -30.69 -2.02 -11.08
CA GLU A 113 -30.07 -0.78 -11.56
C GLU A 113 -28.87 -1.15 -12.43
N LYS A 114 -28.84 -0.64 -13.66
CA LYS A 114 -27.76 -0.85 -14.63
C LYS A 114 -27.04 0.47 -14.88
N MET A 115 -25.72 0.46 -14.82
CA MET A 115 -24.90 1.63 -15.14
C MET A 115 -23.60 1.23 -15.85
N PRO A 116 -23.03 2.08 -16.71
CA PRO A 116 -21.71 1.85 -17.26
C PRO A 116 -20.67 1.69 -16.16
N MET A 117 -19.72 0.76 -16.28
CA MET A 117 -18.69 0.55 -15.25
C MET A 117 -17.81 1.77 -14.99
N LYS A 118 -17.65 2.64 -15.99
CA LYS A 118 -16.93 3.92 -15.84
C LYS A 118 -17.66 4.92 -14.93
N ASP A 119 -18.99 4.80 -14.83
CA ASP A 119 -19.86 5.71 -14.10
C ASP A 119 -20.30 5.10 -12.75
N SER A 120 -20.01 3.81 -12.53
CA SER A 120 -20.13 3.17 -11.22
C SER A 120 -19.02 3.68 -10.30
N GLY A 121 -19.17 4.91 -9.81
CA GLY A 121 -18.29 5.50 -8.80
C GLY A 121 -18.20 4.68 -7.50
N ASP A 122 -19.07 3.68 -7.35
CA ASP A 122 -19.13 2.73 -6.25
C ASP A 122 -18.57 1.34 -6.63
N LEU A 123 -17.29 1.27 -7.01
CA LEU A 123 -16.55 0.01 -6.97
C LEU A 123 -15.95 -0.22 -5.56
N ARG A 124 -16.69 -0.01 -4.46
CA ARG A 124 -16.29 -0.30 -3.04
C ARG A 124 -14.77 -0.35 -2.83
N THR A 125 -14.20 0.84 -2.74
CA THR A 125 -12.84 1.24 -3.13
C THR A 125 -11.69 0.78 -2.20
N PRO A 126 -11.61 -0.53 -1.90
CA PRO A 126 -10.32 -1.21 -2.09
C PRO A 126 -10.36 -2.37 -3.08
N LEU A 127 -11.54 -2.90 -3.44
CA LEU A 127 -11.64 -4.17 -4.18
C LEU A 127 -11.74 -3.99 -5.70
N ALA A 128 -12.11 -2.81 -6.20
CA ALA A 128 -12.00 -2.43 -7.62
C ALA A 128 -10.62 -2.77 -8.20
N PHE A 129 -9.60 -2.50 -7.40
CA PHE A 129 -8.19 -2.80 -7.64
C PHE A 129 -7.96 -4.29 -7.98
N LEU A 130 -8.73 -5.21 -7.38
CA LEU A 130 -8.61 -6.64 -7.63
C LEU A 130 -9.25 -7.10 -8.94
N ILE A 131 -10.13 -6.30 -9.55
CA ILE A 131 -10.89 -6.67 -10.76
C ILE A 131 -10.12 -6.30 -12.04
N GLY A 132 -9.27 -5.27 -11.94
CA GLY A 132 -8.39 -4.81 -13.02
C GLY A 132 -6.98 -5.36 -12.93
N ARG A 133 -6.08 -4.71 -13.68
CA ARG A 133 -4.65 -4.82 -13.46
C ARG A 133 -4.26 -3.84 -12.36
N VAL A 134 -3.72 -4.41 -11.29
CA VAL A 134 -3.13 -3.69 -10.17
C VAL A 134 -1.88 -2.95 -10.65
N ASP A 135 -1.84 -1.64 -10.40
CA ASP A 135 -0.69 -0.76 -10.63
C ASP A 135 -0.60 0.21 -9.45
N LEU A 136 0.17 -0.18 -8.42
CA LEU A 136 0.23 0.56 -7.15
C LEU A 136 0.82 1.96 -7.38
N ARG A 137 1.81 2.07 -8.27
CA ARG A 137 2.49 3.35 -8.54
C ARG A 137 1.61 4.35 -9.28
N ARG A 138 0.65 3.88 -10.08
CA ARG A 138 -0.39 4.72 -10.67
C ARG A 138 -1.46 5.12 -9.66
N ASP A 139 -1.87 4.17 -8.81
CA ASP A 139 -3.06 4.32 -7.96
C ASP A 139 -2.76 5.04 -6.62
N PHE A 140 -1.51 5.05 -6.16
CA PHE A 140 -1.08 5.66 -4.90
C PHE A 140 0.09 6.64 -5.08
N ARG A 141 0.09 7.73 -4.31
CA ARG A 141 1.12 8.79 -4.40
C ARG A 141 2.31 8.61 -3.45
N GLU A 142 2.10 8.00 -2.29
CA GLU A 142 3.12 7.89 -1.24
C GLU A 142 3.11 6.47 -0.65
N PHE A 143 4.30 5.91 -0.45
CA PHE A 143 4.49 4.63 0.22
C PHE A 143 5.42 4.81 1.41
N ARG A 144 4.98 4.37 2.58
CA ARG A 144 5.76 4.39 3.82
C ARG A 144 5.90 2.97 4.34
N SER A 145 7.13 2.51 4.57
CA SER A 145 7.38 1.32 5.38
C SER A 145 7.71 1.72 6.81
N ARG A 146 7.22 0.93 7.76
CA ARG A 146 7.64 0.98 9.15
C ARG A 146 8.06 -0.44 9.53
N PRO A 147 9.27 -0.66 10.06
CA PRO A 147 9.63 -1.95 10.62
C PRO A 147 8.63 -2.28 11.74
N GLU A 148 7.96 -3.40 11.62
CA GLU A 148 7.11 -3.91 12.69
C GLU A 148 8.03 -4.45 13.79
N GLY A 149 7.97 -3.85 14.98
CA GLY A 149 8.81 -4.26 16.12
C GLY A 149 8.59 -5.73 16.41
N GLY A 150 9.67 -6.51 16.50
CA GLY A 150 9.66 -7.97 16.53
C GLY A 150 8.58 -8.55 17.44
N PHE A 151 7.66 -9.30 16.84
CA PHE A 151 6.67 -10.06 17.59
C PHE A 151 7.34 -11.19 18.36
N LEU A 152 7.61 -10.98 19.64
CA LEU A 152 7.63 -12.09 20.60
C LEU A 152 6.19 -12.57 20.75
N ARG A 153 5.83 -13.61 20.00
CA ARG A 153 4.65 -14.43 20.30
C ARG A 153 5.07 -15.42 21.38
N ILE A 154 4.54 -15.23 22.59
CA ILE A 154 4.60 -16.18 23.70
C ILE A 154 3.59 -17.30 23.44
#